data_AF-L0DGB4-F1
#
_entry.id   AF-L0DGB4-F1
#
_cell.length_a   1.000
_cell.length_b   1.000
_cell.length_c   1.000
_cell.angle_alpha   90.00
_cell.angle_beta   90.00
_cell.angle_gamma   90.00
#
_symmetry.space_group_name_H-M   'P 1'
#
loop_
_entity.id
_entity.type
_entity.pdbx_description
1 polymer ?
#
loop_
_entity_poly.entity_id
_entity_poly.type
_entity_poly.pdbx_seq_one_letter_code
_entity_poly.pdbx_strand_id
1 'polypeptide(L)'
;MSIEVTVVGGAVAAAIVAELQRQEEEEMTPYSDKDLAEGWEFKIVRSTLWGFRKPEQLRAVLAEEKKGGWVLVEKFDDSRIRLKRPAGTKIEERDFEDGYDPYRSTTWVSGENRLLIVAIAAGALALLFIGTAVTFIVSR
;
A
#
# COMPACT_ATOMS: atom_id res chain seq x y z
N MET A 1 -30.14 -30.78 -8.15
CA MET A 1 -28.73 -30.48 -7.83
C MET A 1 -28.56 -29.00 -8.06
N SER A 2 -28.86 -28.20 -7.04
CA SER A 2 -28.85 -26.74 -7.12
C SER A 2 -27.92 -26.26 -6.02
N ILE A 3 -26.75 -25.73 -6.40
CA ILE A 3 -25.80 -25.19 -5.44
C ILE A 3 -26.26 -23.77 -5.15
N GLU A 4 -26.82 -23.58 -3.96
CA GLU A 4 -27.07 -22.26 -3.41
C GLU A 4 -25.73 -21.56 -3.23
N VAL A 5 -25.52 -20.49 -3.98
CA VAL A 5 -24.39 -19.58 -3.76
C VAL A 5 -24.75 -18.73 -2.55
N THR A 6 -24.52 -19.29 -1.37
CA THR A 6 -24.51 -18.57 -0.12
C THR A 6 -23.48 -17.45 -0.23
N VAL A 7 -23.93 -16.20 -0.09
CA VAL A 7 -23.09 -15.01 -0.05
C VAL A 7 -22.20 -15.11 1.19
N VAL A 8 -21.01 -15.70 1.04
CA VAL A 8 -19.99 -15.75 2.07
C VAL A 8 -19.29 -14.39 2.08
N GLY A 9 -19.32 -13.74 3.25
CA GLY A 9 -18.97 -12.33 3.45
C GLY A 9 -17.56 -11.93 2.98
N GLY A 10 -17.41 -10.63 2.70
CA GLY A 10 -16.24 -10.01 2.07
C GLY A 10 -14.87 -10.27 2.72
N ALA A 11 -14.82 -10.81 3.95
CA ALA A 11 -13.58 -11.24 4.59
C ALA A 11 -12.92 -12.43 3.87
N VAL A 12 -13.71 -13.38 3.35
CA VAL A 12 -13.18 -14.56 2.63
C VAL A 12 -12.70 -14.17 1.23
N ALA A 13 -13.42 -13.26 0.55
CA ALA A 13 -12.98 -12.70 -0.72
C ALA A 13 -11.67 -11.89 -0.58
N ALA A 14 -11.54 -11.09 0.48
CA ALA A 14 -10.31 -10.34 0.75
C ALA A 14 -9.10 -11.25 1.03
N ALA A 15 -9.30 -12.35 1.76
CA ALA A 15 -8.24 -13.32 2.03
C ALA A 15 -7.80 -14.05 0.75
N ILE A 16 -8.75 -14.41 -0.13
CA ILE A 16 -8.44 -15.05 -1.42
C ILE A 16 -7.68 -14.09 -2.34
N VAL A 17 -8.08 -12.82 -2.40
CA VAL A 17 -7.37 -11.80 -3.20
C VAL A 17 -5.96 -11.54 -2.65
N ALA A 18 -5.79 -11.49 -1.32
CA ALA A 18 -4.48 -11.31 -0.71
C ALA A 18 -3.53 -12.49 -1.00
N GLU A 19 -4.05 -13.72 -0.97
CA GLU A 19 -3.28 -14.93 -1.27
C GLU A 19 -2.89 -15.00 -2.75
N LEU A 20 -3.82 -14.67 -3.66
CA LEU A 20 -3.52 -14.57 -5.10
C LEU A 20 -2.47 -13.51 -5.39
N GLN A 21 -2.55 -12.35 -4.74
CA GLN A 21 -1.53 -11.31 -4.87
C GLN A 21 -0.17 -11.77 -4.35
N ARG A 22 -0.12 -12.56 -3.27
CA ARG A 22 1.15 -13.14 -2.77
C ARG A 22 1.73 -14.14 -3.77
N GLN A 23 0.89 -15.00 -4.36
CA GLN A 23 1.32 -15.96 -5.37
C GLN A 23 1.81 -15.27 -6.65
N GLU A 24 1.08 -14.26 -7.13
CA GLU A 24 1.53 -13.43 -8.27
C GLU A 24 2.86 -12.73 -7.96
N GLU A 25 3.07 -12.29 -6.72
CA GLU A 25 4.32 -11.69 -6.28
C GLU A 25 5.47 -12.70 -6.24
N GLU A 26 5.20 -13.92 -5.78
CA GLU A 26 6.15 -15.04 -5.80
C GLU A 26 6.51 -15.43 -7.25
N GLU A 27 5.56 -15.41 -8.19
CA GLU A 27 5.79 -15.69 -9.62
C GLU A 27 6.52 -14.56 -10.36
N MET A 28 6.28 -13.29 -9.99
CA MET A 28 6.94 -12.12 -10.58
C MET A 28 8.29 -11.78 -9.93
N THR A 29 8.72 -12.55 -8.94
CA THR A 29 10.03 -12.40 -8.27
C THR A 29 10.96 -13.61 -8.44
N PRO A 30 11.18 -14.15 -9.66
CA PRO A 30 12.22 -15.15 -9.85
C PRO A 30 13.58 -14.45 -9.74
N TYR A 31 14.25 -14.62 -8.60
CA TYR A 31 15.64 -14.20 -8.43
C TYR A 31 16.57 -15.32 -8.90
N SER A 32 17.59 -14.97 -9.68
CA SER A 32 18.70 -15.88 -9.88
C SER A 32 19.66 -15.76 -8.69
N ASP A 33 20.36 -16.84 -8.32
CA ASP A 33 21.34 -16.82 -7.23
C ASP A 33 22.43 -15.75 -7.42
N LYS A 34 22.66 -15.28 -8.65
CA LYS A 34 23.55 -14.15 -8.96
C LYS A 34 23.02 -12.81 -8.49
N ASP A 35 21.71 -12.58 -8.55
CA ASP A 35 21.09 -11.32 -8.13
C ASP A 35 21.10 -11.17 -6.60
N LEU A 36 21.10 -12.30 -5.88
CA LEU A 36 21.23 -12.38 -4.42
C LEU A 36 22.70 -12.29 -3.95
N ALA A 37 23.68 -12.65 -4.80
CA ALA A 37 25.09 -12.74 -4.43
C ALA A 37 25.84 -11.40 -4.40
N GLU A 38 25.33 -10.35 -5.05
CA GLU A 38 26.08 -9.08 -5.25
C GLU A 38 25.84 -8.01 -4.17
N GLY A 39 25.44 -8.38 -2.97
CA GLY A 39 25.32 -7.42 -1.86
C GLY A 39 24.33 -6.28 -2.16
N TRP A 40 23.21 -6.61 -2.81
CA TRP A 40 22.10 -5.70 -3.06
C TRP A 40 20.89 -6.11 -2.22
N GLU A 41 20.24 -5.12 -1.63
CA GLU A 41 18.96 -5.25 -0.96
C GLU A 41 17.85 -4.81 -1.91
N PHE A 42 16.73 -5.52 -1.90
CA PHE A 42 15.55 -5.21 -2.69
C PHE A 42 14.33 -5.01 -1.79
N LYS A 43 13.46 -4.07 -2.18
CA LYS A 43 12.14 -3.96 -1.56
C LYS A 43 11.07 -3.61 -2.58
N ILE A 44 9.84 -4.01 -2.25
CA ILE A 44 8.64 -3.65 -3.00
C ILE A 44 7.85 -2.68 -2.14
N VAL A 45 7.61 -1.48 -2.68
CA VAL A 45 6.76 -0.47 -2.04
C VAL A 45 5.40 -0.49 -2.70
N ARG A 46 4.37 -0.62 -1.87
CA ARG A 46 2.96 -0.65 -2.28
C ARG A 46 2.28 0.68 -1.98
N SER A 47 1.26 1.00 -2.76
CA SER A 47 0.35 2.13 -2.56
C SER A 47 -1.09 1.64 -2.54
N THR A 48 -1.87 2.08 -1.56
CA THR A 48 -3.24 1.58 -1.31
C THR A 48 -4.27 2.03 -2.36
N LEU A 49 -4.00 3.11 -3.12
CA LEU A 49 -4.98 3.74 -4.03
C LEU A 49 -4.36 4.15 -5.37
N TRP A 50 -3.54 3.27 -5.98
CA TRP A 50 -2.93 3.55 -7.29
C TRP A 50 -2.06 4.82 -7.29
N GLY A 51 -1.37 5.10 -6.19
CA GLY A 51 -0.62 6.35 -6.00
C GLY A 51 0.49 6.56 -7.03
N PHE A 52 1.01 5.49 -7.66
CA PHE A 52 2.06 5.61 -8.67
C PHE A 52 1.53 5.92 -10.07
N ARG A 53 0.21 5.99 -10.26
CA ARG A 53 -0.40 6.48 -11.51
C ARG A 53 -0.08 7.96 -11.75
N LYS A 54 0.00 8.75 -10.67
CA LYS A 54 0.36 10.16 -10.75
C LYS A 54 1.88 10.31 -10.69
N PRO A 55 2.53 10.88 -11.72
CA PRO A 55 3.99 10.99 -11.75
C PRO A 55 4.53 11.87 -10.63
N GLU A 56 3.76 12.85 -10.15
CA GLU A 56 4.12 13.71 -9.02
C GLU A 56 4.22 12.91 -7.71
N GLN A 57 3.26 12.02 -7.45
CA GLN A 57 3.26 11.17 -6.26
C GLN A 57 4.37 10.13 -6.33
N LEU A 58 4.59 9.54 -7.51
CA LEU A 58 5.72 8.63 -7.72
C LEU A 58 7.06 9.34 -7.44
N ARG A 59 7.25 10.58 -7.94
CA ARG A 59 8.46 11.36 -7.68
C ARG A 59 8.62 11.70 -6.19
N ALA A 60 7.54 12.06 -5.51
CA ALA A 60 7.57 12.33 -4.06
C ALA A 60 8.03 11.09 -3.28
N VAL A 61 7.45 9.92 -3.56
CA VAL A 61 7.87 8.66 -2.94
C VAL A 61 9.32 8.35 -3.26
N LEU A 62 9.75 8.45 -4.53
CA LEU A 62 11.15 8.21 -4.90
C LEU A 62 12.13 9.18 -4.22
N ALA A 63 11.73 10.43 -4.01
CA ALA A 63 12.57 11.42 -3.32
C ALA A 63 12.75 11.07 -1.83
N GLU A 64 11.69 10.59 -1.18
CA GLU A 64 11.77 10.06 0.19
C GLU A 64 12.64 8.81 0.24
N GLU A 65 12.40 7.85 -0.64
CA GLU A 65 13.12 6.57 -0.68
C GLU A 65 14.61 6.76 -0.98
N LYS A 66 14.96 7.78 -1.78
CA LYS A 66 16.34 8.17 -2.06
C LYS A 66 17.08 8.61 -0.80
N LYS A 67 16.40 9.14 0.24
CA LYS A 67 17.04 9.46 1.54
C LYS A 67 17.63 8.21 2.18
N GLY A 68 16.95 7.06 2.04
CA GLY A 68 17.44 5.77 2.51
C GLY A 68 18.36 5.05 1.52
N GLY A 69 18.83 5.72 0.47
CA GLY A 69 19.70 5.13 -0.55
C GLY A 69 19.00 4.21 -1.55
N TRP A 70 17.66 4.16 -1.54
CA TRP A 70 16.90 3.32 -2.45
C TRP A 70 16.82 3.93 -3.86
N VAL A 71 16.97 3.10 -4.88
CA VAL A 71 16.92 3.47 -6.30
C VAL A 71 15.86 2.64 -7.02
N LEU A 72 15.03 3.27 -7.86
CA LEU A 72 14.03 2.59 -8.67
C LEU A 72 14.67 1.58 -9.61
N VAL A 73 14.18 0.34 -9.55
CA VAL A 73 14.51 -0.72 -10.49
C VAL A 73 13.40 -0.86 -11.51
N GLU A 74 12.17 -0.99 -11.02
CA GLU A 74 11.02 -1.37 -11.86
C GLU A 74 9.72 -0.85 -11.27
N LYS A 75 8.75 -0.53 -12.14
CA LYS A 75 7.36 -0.23 -11.76
C LYS A 75 6.48 -1.35 -12.31
N PHE A 76 5.93 -2.20 -11.44
CA PHE A 76 5.07 -3.31 -11.86
C PHE A 76 3.73 -2.82 -12.39
N ASP A 77 3.13 -1.90 -11.65
CA ASP A 77 1.80 -1.35 -11.91
C ASP A 77 1.68 0.03 -11.27
N ASP A 78 0.46 0.57 -11.24
CA ASP A 78 0.17 1.87 -10.63
C ASP A 78 0.14 1.85 -9.08
N SER A 79 0.35 0.69 -8.45
CA SER A 79 0.34 0.50 -7.00
C SER A 79 1.60 -0.16 -6.42
N ARG A 80 2.54 -0.67 -7.22
CA ARG A 80 3.75 -1.37 -6.79
C ARG A 80 4.99 -0.93 -7.58
N ILE A 81 6.05 -0.62 -6.84
CA ILE A 81 7.39 -0.34 -7.40
C ILE A 81 8.46 -1.17 -6.68
N ARG A 82 9.47 -1.63 -7.43
CA ARG A 82 10.67 -2.30 -6.91
C ARG A 82 11.81 -1.31 -6.80
N LEU A 83 12.47 -1.32 -5.64
CA LEU A 83 13.64 -0.51 -5.33
C LEU A 83 14.82 -1.43 -4.99
N LYS A 84 16.04 -0.96 -5.27
CA LYS A 84 17.28 -1.61 -4.84
C LYS A 84 18.20 -0.65 -4.11
N ARG A 85 19.04 -1.18 -3.22
CA ARG A 85 20.10 -0.46 -2.49
C ARG A 85 21.32 -1.38 -2.30
N PRO A 86 22.55 -0.87 -2.22
CA PRO A 86 23.69 -1.67 -1.75
C PRO A 86 23.53 -2.08 -0.27
N ALA A 87 23.72 -3.36 0.03
CA ALA A 87 23.65 -3.96 1.37
C ALA A 87 24.74 -3.46 2.34
N GLY A 88 25.77 -2.78 1.81
CA GLY A 88 26.85 -2.16 2.59
C GLY A 88 26.56 -0.74 3.08
N THR A 89 25.43 -0.12 2.69
CA THR A 89 25.05 1.20 3.20
C THR A 89 24.61 1.04 4.66
N LYS A 90 25.56 1.29 5.56
CA LYS A 90 25.35 1.34 7.00
C LYS A 90 24.42 2.52 7.29
N ILE A 91 23.14 2.23 7.45
CA ILE A 91 22.16 3.19 7.93
C ILE A 91 22.41 3.33 9.43
N GLU A 92 22.87 4.49 9.88
CA GLU A 92 22.80 4.79 11.30
C GLU A 92 21.38 5.26 11.61
N GLU A 93 20.74 4.71 12.64
CA GLU A 93 19.36 5.08 13.04
C GLU A 93 19.18 6.60 13.24
N ARG A 94 20.30 7.31 13.47
CA ARG A 94 20.36 8.76 13.62
C ARG A 94 20.25 9.55 12.30
N ASP A 95 20.28 8.89 11.15
CA ASP A 95 20.17 9.54 9.84
C ASP A 95 18.72 9.94 9.48
N PHE A 96 17.74 9.48 10.26
CA PHE A 96 16.31 9.71 10.02
C PHE A 96 15.63 10.41 11.20
N GLU A 97 16.07 11.63 11.51
CA GLU A 97 15.43 12.50 12.51
C GLU A 97 13.93 12.77 12.23
N ASP A 98 13.47 12.54 10.99
CA ASP A 98 12.10 12.79 10.52
C ASP A 98 11.11 11.62 10.75
N GLY A 99 11.51 10.51 11.40
CA GLY A 99 10.65 9.32 11.54
C GLY A 99 10.47 8.53 10.25
N TYR A 100 11.41 8.67 9.31
CA TYR A 100 11.46 7.87 8.08
C TYR A 100 11.91 6.45 8.39
N ASP A 101 11.10 5.47 8.01
CA ASP A 101 11.41 4.05 8.10
C ASP A 101 11.94 3.52 6.74
N PRO A 102 13.23 3.13 6.65
CA PRO A 102 13.84 2.60 5.43
C PRO A 102 13.25 1.28 4.94
N TYR A 103 12.64 0.50 5.82
CA TYR A 103 12.10 -0.83 5.51
C TYR A 103 10.59 -0.82 5.32
N ARG A 104 9.96 0.35 5.33
CA ARG A 104 8.54 0.48 5.01
C ARG A 104 8.25 -0.12 3.62
N SER A 105 7.21 -0.94 3.58
CA SER A 105 6.71 -1.61 2.36
C SER A 105 5.39 -1.02 1.86
N THR A 106 4.78 -0.12 2.63
CA THR A 106 3.49 0.50 2.30
C THR A 106 3.59 2.02 2.41
N THR A 107 3.18 2.70 1.36
CA THR A 107 3.00 4.15 1.35
C THR A 107 1.51 4.45 1.37
N TRP A 108 1.12 5.28 2.33
CA TRP A 108 -0.21 5.87 2.34
C TRP A 108 -0.26 6.97 1.29
N VAL A 109 -1.44 7.21 0.72
CA VAL A 109 -1.65 8.34 -0.18
C VAL A 109 -1.13 9.61 0.47
N SER A 110 -0.36 10.41 -0.29
CA SER A 110 0.17 11.72 0.11
C SER A 110 -0.80 12.47 1.02
N GLY A 111 -0.26 13.08 2.06
CA GLY A 111 -1.00 13.79 3.12
C GLY A 111 -2.00 14.83 2.59
N GLU A 112 -1.83 15.35 1.38
CA GLU A 112 -2.77 16.27 0.72
C GLU A 112 -4.21 15.72 0.65
N ASN A 113 -4.38 14.40 0.54
CA ASN A 113 -5.71 13.79 0.46
C ASN A 113 -6.23 13.27 1.81
N ARG A 114 -5.44 13.32 2.90
CA ARG A 114 -5.89 12.81 4.22
C ARG A 114 -7.11 13.57 4.73
N LEU A 115 -7.13 14.89 4.60
CA LEU A 115 -8.26 15.72 5.05
C LEU A 115 -9.52 15.43 4.24
N LEU A 116 -9.38 15.22 2.93
CA LEU A 116 -10.50 14.87 2.07
C LEU A 116 -11.08 13.49 2.42
N ILE A 117 -10.22 12.49 2.66
CA ILE A 117 -10.65 11.14 3.07
C ILE A 117 -11.36 11.17 4.43
N VAL A 118 -10.81 11.91 5.41
CA VAL A 118 -11.45 12.08 6.73
C VAL A 118 -12.80 12.79 6.60
N ALA A 119 -12.90 13.83 5.77
CA ALA A 119 -14.14 14.54 5.54
C ALA A 119 -15.23 13.65 4.91
N ILE A 120 -14.86 12.81 3.93
CA ILE A 120 -15.79 11.85 3.31
C ILE A 120 -16.25 10.81 4.34
N ALA A 121 -15.32 10.26 5.13
CA ALA A 121 -15.65 9.27 6.16
C ALA A 121 -16.58 9.85 7.24
N ALA A 122 -16.30 11.07 7.70
CA ALA A 122 -17.14 11.78 8.67
C ALA A 122 -18.54 12.09 8.09
N GLY A 123 -18.62 12.52 6.83
CA GLY A 123 -19.88 12.75 6.14
C GLY A 123 -20.73 11.49 5.99
N ALA A 124 -20.12 10.36 5.62
CA ALA A 124 -20.80 9.07 5.53
C ALA A 124 -21.35 8.62 6.89
N LEU A 125 -20.57 8.77 7.97
CA LEU A 125 -20.98 8.48 9.33
C LEU A 125 -22.15 9.38 9.79
N ALA A 126 -22.10 10.66 9.47
CA ALA A 126 -23.18 11.60 9.79
C ALA A 126 -24.47 11.25 9.07
N LEU A 127 -24.41 10.87 7.78
CA LEU A 127 -25.58 10.41 7.02
C LEU A 127 -26.18 9.14 7.60
N LEU A 128 -25.34 8.20 8.04
CA LEU A 128 -25.78 6.98 8.72
C LEU A 128 -26.48 7.30 10.04
N PHE A 129 -25.93 8.21 10.84
CA PHE A 129 -26.52 8.68 12.09
C PHE A 129 -27.86 9.41 11.90
N ILE A 130 -27.95 10.25 10.87
CA ILE A 130 -29.19 10.95 10.52
C ILE A 130 -30.24 9.94 10.07
N GLY A 131 -29.86 8.97 9.23
CA GLY A 131 -30.76 7.92 8.76
C GLY A 131 -31.32 7.07 9.90
N THR A 132 -30.47 6.65 10.85
CA THR A 132 -30.92 5.88 12.03
C THR A 132 -31.80 6.72 12.95
N ALA A 133 -31.47 7.99 13.17
CA ALA A 133 -32.27 8.91 13.99
C ALA A 133 -33.66 9.18 13.38
N VAL A 134 -33.75 9.41 12.07
CA VAL A 134 -35.02 9.61 11.35
C VAL A 134 -35.88 8.35 11.41
N THR A 135 -35.28 7.18 11.18
CA THR A 135 -36.00 5.89 11.26
C THR A 135 -36.55 5.65 12.67
N PHE A 136 -35.76 5.96 13.71
CA PHE A 136 -36.16 5.84 15.11
C PHE A 136 -37.33 6.77 15.47
N ILE A 137 -37.32 8.02 14.99
CA ILE A 137 -38.40 9.01 15.23
C ILE A 137 -39.71 8.59 14.55
N VAL A 138 -39.64 8.07 13.33
CA VAL A 138 -40.83 7.60 12.60
C VAL A 138 -41.42 6.31 13.19
N SER A 139 -40.58 5.49 13.83
CA SER A 139 -41.01 4.21 14.45
C SER A 139 -41.62 4.33 15.85
N ARG A 140 -41.74 5.55 16.40
CA ARG A 140 -42.21 5.84 17.76
C ARG A 140 -43.56 6.54 17.74
#